data_AF-A0A2T0TRS3-F1
#
_entry.id   AF-A0A2T0TRS3-F1
#
_cell.length_a   1.000
_cell.length_b   1.000
_cell.length_c   1.000
_cell.angle_alpha   90.00
_cell.angle_beta   90.00
_cell.angle_gamma   90.00
#
_symmetry.space_group_name_H-M   'P 1'
#
loop_
_entity.id
_entity.type
_entity.pdbx_description
1 polymer ?
#
loop_
_entity_poly.entity_id
_entity_poly.type
_entity_poly.pdbx_seq_one_letter_code
_entity_poly.pdbx_strand_id
1 'polypeptide(L)'
;MSKERFAHDALLSIELGADDRAPGGVITVALCGSREHEPPCPLAPHHTRAERAGDEVRLRVLFAAEPDEESRVRAMIDDALAAGMGVTPEDGTVSWRLVGTWASEVRPEEQEHAGRLTGS
;
A
#
# COMPACT_ATOMS: atom_id res chain seq x y z
N MET A 1 -3.25 22.31 6.01
CA MET A 1 -2.05 22.27 5.16
C MET A 1 -2.49 21.59 3.86
N SER A 2 -1.61 21.31 2.89
CA SER A 2 -2.02 20.62 1.66
C SER A 2 -1.33 19.28 1.56
N LYS A 3 -2.08 18.23 1.18
CA LYS A 3 -1.53 16.90 0.91
C LYS A 3 -0.32 16.95 -0.03
N GLU A 4 0.75 16.28 0.38
CA GLU A 4 1.94 16.00 -0.41
C GLU A 4 1.96 14.56 -0.90
N ARG A 5 2.89 14.24 -1.80
CA ARG A 5 2.98 12.96 -2.51
C ARG A 5 4.15 12.17 -1.97
N PHE A 6 3.88 10.93 -1.57
CA PHE A 6 4.87 10.06 -0.99
C PHE A 6 4.86 8.70 -1.69
N ALA A 7 6.01 8.03 -1.66
CA ALA A 7 6.12 6.64 -2.04
C ALA A 7 6.67 5.80 -0.88
N HIS A 8 6.22 4.55 -0.81
CA HIS A 8 6.69 3.56 0.15
C HIS A 8 6.78 2.21 -0.54
N ASP A 9 7.89 1.53 -0.35
CA ASP A 9 8.14 0.24 -0.97
C ASP A 9 8.19 -0.84 0.10
N ALA A 10 7.81 -2.05 -0.29
CA ALA A 10 7.97 -3.23 0.54
C ALA A 10 8.39 -4.44 -0.29
N LEU A 11 9.11 -5.36 0.34
CA LEU A 11 9.42 -6.68 -0.20
C LEU A 11 8.77 -7.75 0.67
N LEU A 12 8.00 -8.63 0.04
CA LEU A 12 7.34 -9.76 0.67
C LEU A 12 7.86 -11.06 0.08
N SER A 13 7.89 -12.11 0.90
CA SER A 13 8.01 -13.49 0.46
C SER A 13 6.63 -14.13 0.54
N ILE A 14 6.07 -14.49 -0.61
CA ILE A 14 4.72 -15.04 -0.78
C ILE A 14 4.83 -16.31 -1.63
N GLU A 15 4.23 -17.40 -1.15
CA GLU A 15 4.20 -18.67 -1.88
C GLU A 15 3.77 -18.48 -3.34
N LEU A 16 4.42 -19.23 -4.23
CA LEU A 16 4.15 -19.18 -5.66
C LEU A 16 2.70 -19.61 -5.94
N GLY A 17 1.97 -18.79 -6.70
CA GLY A 17 0.57 -19.05 -7.03
C GLY A 17 -0.43 -18.47 -6.03
N ALA A 18 0.01 -17.95 -4.88
CA ALA A 18 -0.86 -17.19 -3.99
C ALA A 18 -1.12 -15.78 -4.55
N ASP A 19 -2.29 -15.22 -4.25
CA ASP A 19 -2.70 -13.90 -4.75
C ASP A 19 -1.78 -12.78 -4.21
N ASP A 20 -1.00 -12.19 -5.11
CA ASP A 20 -0.05 -11.11 -4.81
C ASP A 20 -0.73 -9.74 -4.61
N ARG A 21 -2.04 -9.66 -4.83
CA ARG A 21 -2.84 -8.45 -4.57
C ARG A 21 -3.36 -8.39 -3.13
N ALA A 22 -3.36 -9.52 -2.41
CA ALA A 22 -3.84 -9.58 -1.02
C ALA A 22 -3.13 -8.57 -0.08
N PRO A 23 -1.80 -8.35 -0.18
CA PRO A 23 -1.11 -7.29 0.57
C PRO A 23 -1.65 -5.87 0.30
N GLY A 24 -1.99 -5.56 -0.96
CA GLY A 24 -2.62 -4.29 -1.32
C GLY A 24 -3.96 -4.11 -0.63
N GLY A 25 -4.76 -5.17 -0.55
CA GLY A 25 -6.07 -5.15 0.12
C GLY A 25 -5.99 -4.87 1.62
N VAL A 26 -4.98 -5.40 2.33
CA VAL A 26 -4.80 -5.09 3.76
C VAL A 26 -4.30 -3.66 4.00
N ILE A 27 -3.45 -3.13 3.10
CA ILE A 27 -3.07 -1.71 3.12
C ILE A 27 -4.31 -0.83 2.95
N THR A 28 -5.19 -1.16 1.99
CA THR A 28 -6.43 -0.40 1.80
C THR A 28 -7.33 -0.42 3.02
N VAL A 29 -7.52 -1.57 3.65
CA VAL A 29 -8.32 -1.65 4.89
C VAL A 29 -7.67 -0.83 6.02
N ALA A 30 -6.34 -0.89 6.17
CA ALA A 30 -5.64 -0.14 7.20
C ALA A 30 -5.79 1.38 7.01
N LEU A 31 -5.61 1.88 5.78
CA LEU A 31 -5.63 3.32 5.51
C LEU A 31 -7.05 3.89 5.35
N CYS A 32 -7.99 3.12 4.79
CA CYS A 32 -9.35 3.59 4.54
C CYS A 32 -10.37 3.17 5.61
N GLY A 33 -10.03 2.22 6.48
CA GLY A 33 -10.96 1.56 7.41
C GLY A 33 -11.83 0.48 6.76
N SER A 34 -12.08 0.56 5.45
CA SER A 34 -12.83 -0.42 4.65
C SER A 34 -12.27 -0.54 3.23
N ARG A 35 -12.64 -1.62 2.53
CA ARG A 35 -12.34 -1.78 1.09
C ARG A 35 -13.16 -0.86 0.19
N GLU A 36 -14.33 -0.46 0.65
CA GLU A 36 -15.27 0.41 -0.07
C GLU A 36 -15.62 1.62 0.80
N HIS A 37 -15.36 2.83 0.30
CA HIS A 37 -15.81 4.08 0.88
C HIS A 37 -16.09 5.09 -0.24
N GLU A 38 -16.99 6.04 0.00
CA GLU A 38 -17.20 7.17 -0.92
C GLU A 38 -15.95 8.08 -0.87
N PRO A 39 -15.46 8.61 -2.01
CA PRO A 39 -14.41 9.63 -1.99
C PRO A 39 -14.83 10.91 -1.23
N PRO A 40 -13.89 11.64 -0.60
CA PRO A 40 -12.45 11.37 -0.56
C PRO A 40 -12.04 10.32 0.46
N CYS A 41 -10.87 9.70 0.24
CA CYS A 41 -10.29 8.76 1.20
C CYS A 41 -10.08 9.43 2.57
N PRO A 42 -10.51 8.80 3.68
CA PRO A 42 -10.58 9.46 4.99
C PRO A 42 -9.21 9.81 5.57
N LEU A 43 -8.17 9.01 5.30
CA LEU A 43 -6.81 9.25 5.80
C LEU A 43 -5.84 9.62 4.68
N ALA A 44 -5.65 8.71 3.72
CA ALA A 44 -4.62 8.85 2.69
C ALA A 44 -5.06 8.19 1.37
N PRO A 45 -5.50 8.96 0.36
CA PRO A 45 -5.67 8.45 -0.99
C PRO A 45 -4.39 7.74 -1.42
N HIS A 46 -4.50 6.50 -1.88
CA HIS A 46 -3.35 5.66 -2.15
C HIS A 46 -3.58 4.73 -3.33
N HIS A 47 -2.48 4.22 -3.87
CA HIS A 47 -2.46 3.20 -4.89
C HIS A 47 -1.32 2.23 -4.59
N THR A 48 -1.63 0.93 -4.57
CA THR A 48 -0.62 -0.13 -4.38
C THR A 48 -0.48 -0.91 -5.68
N ARG A 49 0.75 -0.99 -6.19
CA ARG A 49 1.13 -1.90 -7.27
C ARG A 49 1.93 -3.07 -6.69
N ALA A 50 1.60 -4.28 -7.10
CA ALA A 50 2.38 -5.48 -6.78
C ALA A 50 3.10 -5.98 -8.05
N GLU A 51 4.37 -6.37 -7.90
CA GLU A 51 5.15 -7.03 -8.95
C GLU A 51 5.79 -8.30 -8.38
N ARG A 52 5.45 -9.45 -8.97
CA ARG A 52 5.96 -10.75 -8.55
C ARG A 52 7.21 -11.17 -9.35
N ALA A 53 8.19 -11.71 -8.64
CA ALA A 53 9.36 -12.39 -9.19
C ALA A 53 9.62 -13.68 -8.39
N GLY A 54 9.05 -14.80 -8.85
CA GLY A 54 9.09 -16.06 -8.09
C GLY A 54 8.25 -16.00 -6.82
N ASP A 55 8.87 -16.28 -5.68
CA ASP A 55 8.27 -16.16 -4.34
C ASP A 55 8.43 -14.74 -3.75
N GLU A 56 9.15 -13.84 -4.43
CA GLU A 56 9.22 -12.43 -4.02
C GLU A 56 8.08 -11.61 -4.65
N VAL A 57 7.46 -10.76 -3.84
CA VAL A 57 6.51 -9.74 -4.29
C VAL A 57 6.97 -8.38 -3.83
N ARG A 58 7.24 -7.49 -4.79
CA ARG A 58 7.59 -6.09 -4.54
C ARG A 58 6.34 -5.24 -4.59
N LEU A 59 6.11 -4.48 -3.53
CA LEU A 59 5.03 -3.51 -3.47
C LEU A 59 5.58 -2.11 -3.71
N ARG A 60 4.85 -1.34 -4.53
CA ARG A 60 5.02 0.10 -4.72
C ARG A 60 3.74 0.79 -4.28
N VAL A 61 3.79 1.49 -3.16
CA VAL A 61 2.66 2.25 -2.61
C VAL A 61 2.89 3.72 -2.87
N LEU A 62 2.01 4.34 -3.67
CA LEU A 62 1.90 5.79 -3.78
C LEU A 62 0.79 6.26 -2.87
N PHE A 63 1.00 7.32 -2.09
CA PHE A 63 -0.05 7.89 -1.25
C PHE A 63 0.07 9.41 -1.15
N ALA A 64 -1.06 10.05 -0.85
CA ALA A 64 -1.15 11.47 -0.56
C ALA A 64 -1.56 11.68 0.90
N ALA A 65 -0.80 12.48 1.64
CA ALA A 65 -1.05 12.77 3.04
C ALA A 65 -0.59 14.20 3.40
N GLU A 66 -1.12 14.76 4.48
CA GLU A 66 -0.50 15.96 5.06
C GLU A 66 0.93 15.61 5.55
N PRO A 67 1.91 16.52 5.44
CA PRO A 67 3.30 16.21 5.76
C PRO A 67 3.54 15.71 7.19
N ASP A 68 2.73 16.18 8.16
CA ASP A 68 2.77 15.75 9.55
C ASP A 68 2.18 14.34 9.77
N GLU A 69 1.34 13.86 8.85
CA GLU A 69 0.76 12.51 8.87
C GLU A 69 1.61 11.48 8.09
N GLU A 70 2.64 11.90 7.34
CA GLU A 70 3.47 11.00 6.52
C GLU A 70 3.99 9.80 7.32
N SER A 71 4.60 10.08 8.48
CA SER A 71 5.21 9.03 9.33
C SER A 71 4.16 8.06 9.86
N ARG A 72 2.95 8.55 10.15
CA ARG A 72 1.83 7.73 10.62
C ARG A 72 1.31 6.81 9.51
N VAL A 73 1.14 7.34 8.30
CA VAL A 73 0.68 6.54 7.15
C VAL A 73 1.67 5.43 6.83
N ARG A 74 2.98 5.71 6.89
CA ARG A 74 4.03 4.69 6.71
C ARG A 74 3.95 3.60 7.78
N ALA A 75 3.84 3.98 9.06
CA ALA A 75 3.70 3.02 10.14
C ALA A 75 2.46 2.12 9.99
N MET A 76 1.34 2.66 9.52
CA MET A 76 0.13 1.88 9.26
C MET A 76 0.31 0.88 8.11
N ILE A 77 1.08 1.23 7.07
CA ILE A 77 1.44 0.31 5.99
C ILE A 77 2.36 -0.80 6.53
N ASP A 78 3.38 -0.43 7.31
CA ASP A 78 4.31 -1.37 7.94
C ASP A 78 3.58 -2.39 8.82
N ASP A 79 2.71 -1.91 9.73
CA ASP A 79 1.93 -2.73 10.64
C ASP A 79 0.98 -3.68 9.90
N ALA A 80 0.32 -3.20 8.84
CA ALA A 80 -0.58 -4.01 8.02
C ALA A 80 0.17 -5.14 7.29
N LEU A 81 1.37 -4.86 6.80
CA LEU A 81 2.20 -5.87 6.13
C LEU A 81 2.85 -6.84 7.12
N ALA A 82 3.23 -6.36 8.31
CA ALA A 82 3.82 -7.18 9.38
C ALA A 82 2.85 -8.22 9.95
N ALA A 83 1.53 -7.99 9.83
CA ALA A 83 0.51 -8.99 10.18
C ALA A 83 0.65 -10.31 9.40
N GLY A 84 1.28 -10.28 8.20
CA GLY A 84 1.68 -11.47 7.48
C GLY A 84 0.53 -12.29 6.87
N MET A 85 -0.68 -11.75 6.84
CA MET A 85 -1.84 -12.41 6.25
C MET A 85 -2.90 -11.41 5.77
N GLY A 86 -3.67 -11.82 4.77
CA GLY A 86 -4.79 -11.05 4.22
C GLY A 86 -5.86 -11.95 3.61
N VAL A 87 -7.06 -11.42 3.50
CA VAL A 87 -8.18 -12.11 2.85
C VAL A 87 -8.24 -11.76 1.36
N THR A 88 -8.53 -12.73 0.49
CA THR A 88 -8.77 -12.47 -0.94
C THR A 88 -10.21 -12.00 -1.16
N PRO A 89 -10.56 -11.52 -2.35
CA PRO A 89 -11.96 -11.24 -2.71
C PRO A 89 -12.88 -12.48 -2.67
N GLU A 90 -12.33 -13.67 -2.88
CA GLU A 90 -13.02 -14.95 -2.88
C GLU A 90 -13.09 -15.61 -1.49
N ASP A 91 -12.98 -14.82 -0.42
CA ASP A 91 -12.94 -15.26 0.98
C ASP A 91 -11.81 -16.27 1.31
N GLY A 92 -10.78 -16.35 0.47
CA GLY A 92 -9.56 -17.10 0.75
C GLY A 92 -8.61 -16.34 1.68
N THR A 93 -7.60 -17.01 2.24
CA THR A 93 -6.52 -16.37 3.01
C THR A 93 -5.19 -16.56 2.30
N VAL A 94 -4.40 -15.49 2.19
CA VAL A 94 -3.01 -15.53 1.74
C VAL A 94 -2.13 -15.12 2.91
N SER A 95 -1.06 -15.88 3.14
CA SER A 95 0.00 -15.52 4.09
C SER A 95 1.26 -15.09 3.34
N TRP A 96 2.06 -14.27 4.01
CA TRP A 96 3.35 -13.83 3.52
C TRP A 96 4.29 -13.56 4.69
N ARG A 97 5.57 -13.45 4.37
CA ARG A 97 6.59 -12.93 5.29
C ARG A 97 7.07 -11.57 4.79
N LEU A 98 7.01 -10.56 5.66
CA LEU A 98 7.61 -9.26 5.38
C LEU A 98 9.14 -9.40 5.40
N VAL A 99 9.79 -9.07 4.28
CA VAL A 99 11.26 -9.09 4.15
C VAL A 99 11.84 -7.72 4.51
N GLY A 100 11.15 -6.64 4.13
CA GLY A 100 11.52 -5.28 4.54
C GLY A 100 10.61 -4.21 3.93
N THR A 101 10.68 -3.01 4.49
CA THR A 101 9.99 -1.81 4.01
C THR A 101 10.94 -0.61 4.01
N TRP A 102 10.68 0.37 3.15
CA TRP A 102 11.49 1.58 3.09
C TRP A 102 10.70 2.77 2.55
N ALA A 103 11.00 3.95 3.10
CA ALA A 103 10.57 5.21 2.50
C ALA A 103 11.28 5.41 1.16
N SER A 104 10.51 5.79 0.15
CA SER A 104 11.02 5.99 -1.21
C SER A 104 10.56 7.32 -1.76
N GLU A 105 11.36 7.86 -2.67
CA GLU A 105 10.99 9.04 -3.45
C GLU A 105 9.95 8.66 -4.51
N VAL A 106 9.02 9.57 -4.81
CA VAL A 106 8.11 9.46 -5.96
C VAL A 106 8.94 9.66 -7.22
N ARG A 107 8.97 8.66 -8.11
CA ARG A 107 9.78 8.70 -9.32
C ARG A 107 9.18 9.67 -10.34
N PRO A 108 9.97 10.25 -11.27
CA PRO A 108 9.46 11.19 -12.27
C PRO A 108 8.27 10.65 -13.07
N GLU A 109 8.28 9.38 -13.45
CA GLU A 109 7.21 8.70 -14.19
C GLU A 109 5.92 8.50 -13.37
N GLU A 110 6.00 8.63 -12.05
CA GLU A 110 4.86 8.44 -11.13
C GLU A 110 4.20 9.76 -10.72
N GLN A 111 4.82 10.90 -11.05
CA GLN A 111 4.38 12.23 -10.60
C GLN A 111 2.94 12.54 -11.01
N GLU A 112 2.53 12.16 -12.22
CA GLU A 112 1.15 12.34 -12.69
C GLU A 112 0.17 11.49 -11.89
N HIS A 113 0.51 10.23 -11.64
CA HIS A 113 -0.32 9.31 -10.87
C HIS A 113 -0.46 9.80 -9.43
N ALA A 114 0.66 10.11 -8.78
CA ALA A 114 0.65 10.64 -7.42
C ALA A 114 -0.08 12.00 -7.33
N GLY A 115 -0.04 12.82 -8.40
CA GLY A 115 -0.80 14.06 -8.50
C GLY A 115 -2.32 13.87 -8.48
N ARG A 116 -2.83 12.76 -9.03
CA ARG A 116 -4.27 12.43 -8.93
C ARG A 116 -4.70 12.09 -7.50
N LEU A 117 -3.78 11.57 -6.67
CA LEU A 117 -4.06 11.23 -5.27
C LEU A 117 -4.26 12.46 -4.38
N THR A 118 -3.68 13.62 -4.73
CA THR A 118 -3.85 14.85 -3.95
C THR A 118 -5.21 15.54 -4.19
N GLY A 119 -5.89 15.22 -5.30
CA GLY A 119 -7.18 15.79 -5.69
C GLY A 119 -8.38 14.86 -5.51
N SER A 120 -8.18 13.71 -4.86
CA SER A 120 -9.19 12.67 -4.63
C SER A 120 -9.71 12.60 -3.20
#